data_AF-A0A239H932-F1
#
_entry.id   AF-A0A239H932-F1
#
_cell.length_a   1.000
_cell.length_b   1.000
_cell.length_c   1.000
_cell.angle_alpha   90.00
_cell.angle_beta   90.00
_cell.angle_gamma   90.00
#
_symmetry.space_group_name_H-M   'P 1'
#
loop_
_entity.id
_entity.type
_entity.pdbx_description
1 polymer ?
#
loop_
_entity_poly.entity_id
_entity_poly.type
_entity_poly.pdbx_seq_one_letter_code
_entity_poly.pdbx_strand_id
1 'polypeptide(L)'
;MIQFLKNLFGESTAQETSLEAVGVDMHSHILPGIDDGSESIEQSLELVRAMKELGYRKLIMTPHIMSDFYRNTPEIIREKLALLRQAVAAEGIEMELDCAAEYYLDEGFLEKLEEGEELLTFGDNYLLFETSFLNEPLNLREAIFKMRAKGYKPVLAHPERYTYFYGKFEELVALREHGVLFQPNLNSLTGYYSPGAKNIAERLVENGLVDFLGSDAHGLKHTNTLQKVLYSKHLSKALALPLRNSQL
;
A
#
# COMPACT_ATOMS: atom_id res chain seq x y z
N MET A 1 6.33 29.67 -42.67
CA MET A 1 6.93 28.38 -42.24
C MET A 1 7.27 28.32 -40.73
N ILE A 2 7.32 29.46 -40.01
CA ILE A 2 7.67 29.50 -38.57
C ILE A 2 6.44 29.35 -37.65
N GLN A 3 5.22 29.59 -38.14
CA GLN A 3 3.98 29.44 -37.35
C GLN A 3 3.49 27.98 -37.23
N PHE A 4 3.93 27.08 -38.12
CA PHE A 4 3.44 25.69 -38.16
C PHE A 4 4.15 24.76 -37.16
N LEU A 5 5.33 25.16 -36.67
CA LEU A 5 6.12 24.39 -35.69
C LEU A 5 5.69 24.66 -34.23
N LYS A 6 4.92 25.71 -33.96
CA LYS A 6 4.39 25.98 -32.61
C LYS A 6 3.21 25.09 -32.22
N ASN A 7 2.55 24.43 -33.18
CA ASN A 7 1.42 23.53 -32.92
C ASN A 7 1.81 22.04 -32.80
N LEU A 8 3.10 21.71 -32.88
CA LEU A 8 3.62 20.33 -32.80
C LEU A 8 4.22 19.98 -31.43
N PHE A 9 4.39 20.98 -30.57
CA PHE A 9 4.74 20.78 -29.17
C PHE A 9 3.59 21.36 -28.36
N GLY A 10 2.58 20.52 -28.10
CA GLY A 10 1.56 20.83 -27.12
C GLY A 10 2.25 21.27 -25.83
N GLU A 11 1.70 22.31 -25.20
CA GLU A 11 2.11 22.74 -23.87
C GLU A 11 2.14 21.50 -22.97
N SER A 12 3.35 21.08 -22.61
CA SER A 12 3.58 20.10 -21.56
C SER A 12 3.06 20.75 -20.29
N THR A 13 1.80 20.51 -19.97
CA THR A 13 1.23 20.76 -18.65
C THR A 13 2.24 20.21 -17.63
N ALA A 14 2.78 21.09 -16.79
CA ALA A 14 3.74 20.71 -15.76
C ALA A 14 3.18 19.50 -15.00
N GLN A 15 3.79 18.33 -15.23
CA GLN A 15 3.33 17.08 -14.68
C GLN A 15 3.49 17.18 -13.16
N GLU A 16 2.39 17.01 -12.41
CA GLU A 16 2.35 17.16 -10.95
C GLU A 16 3.53 16.40 -10.31
N THR A 17 4.43 17.15 -9.66
CA THR A 17 5.69 16.65 -9.11
C THR A 17 5.52 16.12 -7.68
N SER A 18 4.37 15.52 -7.38
CA SER A 18 4.01 15.16 -6.00
C SER A 18 2.98 14.01 -5.97
N LEU A 19 2.98 13.26 -4.86
CA LEU A 19 1.96 12.28 -4.48
C LEU A 19 0.84 12.91 -3.62
N GLU A 20 0.76 14.24 -3.55
CA GLU A 20 -0.32 14.98 -2.86
C GLU A 20 -1.72 14.54 -3.32
N ALA A 21 -1.89 14.22 -4.61
CA ALA A 21 -3.14 13.70 -5.17
C ALA A 21 -3.55 12.33 -4.59
N VAL A 22 -2.59 11.51 -4.15
CA VAL A 22 -2.87 10.30 -3.35
C VAL A 22 -3.25 10.70 -1.93
N GLY A 23 -2.42 11.57 -1.35
CA GLY A 23 -2.67 12.29 -0.11
C GLY A 23 -2.49 11.46 1.18
N VAL A 24 -3.02 10.23 1.23
CA VAL A 24 -2.80 9.29 2.35
C VAL A 24 -2.06 8.07 1.85
N ASP A 25 -0.92 7.76 2.45
CA ASP A 25 -0.28 6.45 2.28
C ASP A 25 -0.86 5.50 3.32
N MET A 26 -1.42 4.37 2.86
CA MET A 26 -2.10 3.41 3.73
C MET A 26 -1.37 2.07 3.88
N HIS A 27 -0.17 1.97 3.29
CA HIS A 27 0.66 0.79 3.39
C HIS A 27 2.13 1.19 3.46
N SER A 28 2.72 1.10 4.66
CA SER A 28 4.14 1.32 4.89
C SER A 28 4.62 0.69 6.21
N HIS A 29 5.93 0.41 6.28
CA HIS A 29 6.61 -0.24 7.39
C HIS A 29 7.55 0.76 8.09
N ILE A 30 6.96 1.84 8.59
CA ILE A 30 7.69 2.97 9.18
C ILE A 30 7.78 2.85 10.71
N LEU A 31 6.93 2.03 11.34
CA LEU A 31 6.96 1.87 12.80
C LEU A 31 8.30 1.21 13.26
N PRO A 32 8.94 1.75 14.31
CA PRO A 32 10.32 1.40 14.63
C PRO A 32 10.46 0.05 15.35
N GLY A 33 11.26 -0.83 14.73
CA GLY A 33 11.81 -2.05 15.33
C GLY A 33 10.76 -3.14 15.58
N ILE A 34 9.77 -3.26 14.71
CA ILE A 34 8.71 -4.29 14.84
C ILE A 34 8.54 -5.20 13.62
N ASP A 35 9.13 -4.87 12.49
CA ASP A 35 9.22 -5.72 11.31
C ASP A 35 10.50 -5.44 10.52
N ASP A 36 10.55 -5.77 9.22
CA ASP A 36 11.66 -5.51 8.30
C ASP A 36 11.67 -4.07 7.72
N GLY A 37 10.85 -3.19 8.28
CA GLY A 37 10.87 -1.77 7.98
C GLY A 37 11.95 -1.00 8.73
N SER A 38 11.54 0.13 9.31
CA SER A 38 12.40 0.97 10.14
C SER A 38 12.93 0.23 11.38
N GLU A 39 14.24 0.28 11.61
CA GLU A 39 14.86 -0.36 12.79
C GLU A 39 14.87 0.55 14.04
N SER A 40 14.71 1.86 13.88
CA SER A 40 14.85 2.84 14.96
C SER A 40 13.96 4.07 14.81
N ILE A 41 13.77 4.83 15.89
CA ILE A 41 13.01 6.08 15.84
C ILE A 41 13.64 7.09 14.87
N GLU A 42 14.96 7.15 14.82
CA GLU A 42 15.71 8.04 13.92
C GLU A 42 15.41 7.70 12.46
N GLN A 43 15.47 6.42 12.09
CA GLN A 43 15.11 5.94 10.75
C GLN A 43 13.64 6.23 10.44
N SER A 44 12.74 6.04 11.40
CA SER A 44 11.31 6.34 11.22
C SER A 44 11.09 7.84 10.97
N LEU A 45 11.79 8.73 11.69
CA LEU A 45 11.72 10.17 11.47
C LEU A 45 12.23 10.57 10.08
N GLU A 46 13.32 9.96 9.59
CA GLU A 46 13.79 10.17 8.22
C GLU A 46 12.73 9.76 7.19
N LEU A 47 12.09 8.59 7.39
CA LEU A 47 11.03 8.12 6.52
C LEU A 47 9.81 9.04 6.53
N VAL A 48 9.36 9.49 7.70
CA VAL A 48 8.23 10.43 7.81
C VAL A 48 8.52 11.73 7.07
N ARG A 49 9.74 12.29 7.19
CA ARG A 49 10.14 13.49 6.44
C ARG A 49 10.12 13.24 4.94
N ALA A 50 10.71 12.14 4.47
CA ALA A 50 10.74 11.80 3.06
C ALA A 50 9.33 11.56 2.48
N MET A 51 8.42 10.95 3.25
CA MET A 51 7.02 10.78 2.85
C MET A 51 6.28 12.13 2.79
N LYS A 52 6.54 13.04 3.74
CA LYS A 52 6.01 14.42 3.70
C LYS A 52 6.50 15.17 2.47
N GLU A 53 7.78 15.06 2.13
CA GLU A 53 8.38 15.70 0.94
C GLU A 53 7.77 15.18 -0.36
N LEU A 54 7.34 13.92 -0.39
CA LEU A 54 6.59 13.37 -1.51
C LEU A 54 5.15 13.91 -1.60
N GLY A 55 4.66 14.62 -0.60
CA GLY A 55 3.33 15.26 -0.58
C GLY A 55 2.26 14.51 0.23
N TYR A 56 2.61 13.44 0.95
CA TYR A 56 1.65 12.80 1.85
C TYR A 56 1.31 13.71 3.04
N ARG A 57 0.02 13.79 3.38
CA ARG A 57 -0.48 14.51 4.57
C ARG A 57 -0.72 13.58 5.77
N LYS A 58 -0.95 12.29 5.48
CA LYS A 58 -1.24 11.25 6.46
C LYS A 58 -0.58 9.94 6.08
N LEU A 59 -0.08 9.23 7.08
CA LEU A 59 0.45 7.87 6.99
C LEU A 59 -0.38 6.94 7.88
N ILE A 60 -0.83 5.84 7.33
CA ILE A 60 -1.37 4.71 8.08
C ILE A 60 -0.38 3.57 7.93
N MET A 61 0.44 3.35 8.96
CA MET A 61 1.48 2.33 8.92
C MET A 61 0.87 0.95 9.18
N THR A 62 1.31 -0.05 8.42
CA THR A 62 0.73 -1.40 8.40
C THR A 62 1.84 -2.43 8.59
N PRO A 63 2.48 -2.46 9.77
CA PRO A 63 3.53 -3.42 10.01
C PRO A 63 2.99 -4.85 9.88
N HIS A 64 3.89 -5.79 9.58
CA HIS A 64 3.50 -7.17 9.41
C HIS A 64 2.97 -7.80 10.70
N ILE A 65 1.93 -8.62 10.56
CA ILE A 65 1.55 -9.65 11.54
C ILE A 65 1.67 -11.01 10.85
N MET A 66 2.66 -11.79 11.29
CA MET A 66 2.95 -13.15 10.81
C MET A 66 3.30 -14.04 11.99
N SER A 67 2.55 -15.12 12.20
CA SER A 67 2.60 -15.94 13.42
C SER A 67 3.99 -16.47 13.77
N ASP A 68 4.76 -16.83 12.74
CA ASP A 68 6.09 -17.42 12.89
C ASP A 68 7.26 -16.43 12.77
N PHE A 69 7.00 -15.19 12.33
CA PHE A 69 8.08 -14.24 12.00
C PHE A 69 7.92 -12.88 12.68
N TYR A 70 6.74 -12.27 12.56
CA TYR A 70 6.42 -10.96 13.14
C TYR A 70 5.21 -11.08 14.07
N ARG A 71 5.49 -11.40 15.33
CA ARG A 71 4.46 -11.61 16.38
C ARG A 71 3.93 -10.30 16.96
N ASN A 72 3.63 -9.35 16.08
CA ASN A 72 3.04 -8.07 16.46
C ASN A 72 1.59 -8.28 16.91
N THR A 73 1.19 -7.50 17.92
CA THR A 73 -0.20 -7.44 18.40
C THR A 73 -0.74 -6.01 18.23
N PRO A 74 -2.07 -5.81 18.27
CA PRO A 74 -2.64 -4.46 18.25
C PRO A 74 -2.03 -3.52 19.30
N GLU A 75 -1.70 -4.04 20.48
CA GLU A 75 -1.07 -3.29 21.58
C GLU A 75 0.35 -2.84 21.21
N ILE A 76 1.18 -3.75 20.70
CA ILE A 76 2.56 -3.45 20.28
C ILE A 76 2.56 -2.36 19.20
N ILE A 77 1.69 -2.50 18.20
CA ILE A 77 1.60 -1.57 17.08
C ILE A 77 1.18 -0.17 17.57
N ARG A 78 0.17 -0.09 18.45
CA ARG A 78 -0.29 1.18 19.04
C ARG A 78 0.77 1.81 19.94
N GLU A 79 1.54 1.02 20.69
CA GLU A 79 2.66 1.51 21.51
C GLU A 79 3.72 2.18 20.64
N LYS A 80 4.13 1.51 19.54
CA LYS A 80 5.10 2.08 18.59
C LYS A 80 4.57 3.31 17.88
N LEU A 81 3.29 3.33 17.53
CA LEU A 81 2.64 4.52 16.98
C LEU A 81 2.69 5.68 17.97
N ALA A 82 2.40 5.45 19.25
CA ALA A 82 2.46 6.49 20.27
C ALA A 82 3.88 7.06 20.43
N LEU A 83 4.89 6.18 20.44
CA LEU A 83 6.30 6.57 20.48
C LEU A 83 6.68 7.43 19.25
N LEU A 84 6.31 7.00 18.05
CA LEU A 84 6.60 7.73 16.82
C LEU A 84 5.87 9.08 16.76
N ARG A 85 4.59 9.14 17.17
CA ARG A 85 3.82 10.39 17.26
C ARG A 85 4.51 11.40 18.17
N GLN A 86 5.03 10.96 19.32
CA GLN A 86 5.77 11.84 20.23
C GLN A 86 7.05 12.38 19.57
N ALA A 87 7.82 11.53 18.90
CA ALA A 87 9.06 11.93 18.22
C ALA A 87 8.79 12.92 17.07
N VAL A 88 7.78 12.64 16.24
CA VAL A 88 7.35 13.50 15.12
C VAL A 88 6.88 14.87 15.61
N ALA A 89 6.11 14.90 16.71
CA ALA A 89 5.68 16.15 17.33
C ALA A 89 6.86 16.95 17.92
N ALA A 90 7.83 16.29 18.56
CA ALA A 90 9.01 16.95 19.13
C ALA A 90 9.91 17.60 18.04
N GLU A 91 9.92 17.03 16.84
CA GLU A 91 10.62 17.52 15.65
C GLU A 91 9.82 18.57 14.86
N GLY A 92 8.58 18.86 15.27
CA GLY A 92 7.70 19.82 14.58
C GLY A 92 7.31 19.39 13.16
N ILE A 93 7.31 18.08 12.87
CA ILE A 93 6.92 17.55 11.56
C ILE A 93 5.39 17.48 11.50
N GLU A 94 4.78 18.29 10.65
CA GLU A 94 3.32 18.25 10.44
C GLU A 94 2.95 17.03 9.57
N MET A 95 2.59 15.92 10.21
CA MET A 95 2.12 14.70 9.55
C MET A 95 1.10 14.01 10.44
N GLU A 96 -0.06 13.67 9.87
CA GLU A 96 -1.01 12.79 10.57
C GLU A 96 -0.50 11.35 10.53
N LEU A 97 -0.45 10.70 11.69
CA LEU A 97 0.01 9.32 11.79
C LEU A 97 -1.09 8.46 12.37
N ASP A 98 -1.32 7.30 11.78
CA ASP A 98 -2.21 6.25 12.28
C ASP A 98 -1.59 4.87 12.04
N CYS A 99 -2.25 3.81 12.51
CA CYS A 99 -1.80 2.45 12.24
C CYS A 99 -2.95 1.51 11.89
N ALA A 100 -2.65 0.54 11.04
CA ALA A 100 -3.37 -0.71 10.94
C ALA A 100 -2.33 -1.86 10.98
N ALA A 101 -2.58 -2.98 10.31
CA ALA A 101 -1.59 -4.05 10.16
C ALA A 101 -1.71 -4.68 8.77
N GLU A 102 -0.60 -5.21 8.26
CA GLU A 102 -0.60 -6.11 7.11
C GLU A 102 -0.61 -7.55 7.63
N TYR A 103 -1.75 -8.23 7.52
CA TYR A 103 -1.90 -9.60 7.97
C TYR A 103 -1.43 -10.58 6.90
N TYR A 104 -0.44 -11.41 7.23
CA TYR A 104 -0.11 -12.54 6.38
C TYR A 104 -1.16 -13.64 6.54
N LEU A 105 -1.62 -14.20 5.42
CA LEU A 105 -2.60 -15.29 5.43
C LEU A 105 -1.95 -16.61 5.89
N ASP A 106 -1.84 -16.78 7.20
CA ASP A 106 -1.44 -18.02 7.89
C ASP A 106 -2.54 -18.56 8.80
N GLU A 107 -2.24 -19.67 9.49
CA GLU A 107 -3.17 -20.32 10.43
C GLU A 107 -3.52 -19.39 11.61
N GLY A 108 -2.56 -18.65 12.16
CA GLY A 108 -2.81 -17.76 13.29
C GLY A 108 -3.71 -16.57 12.92
N PHE A 109 -3.60 -16.01 11.72
CA PHE A 109 -4.55 -15.00 11.24
C PHE A 109 -5.97 -15.57 11.12
N LEU A 110 -6.12 -16.80 10.62
CA LEU A 110 -7.43 -17.45 10.52
C LEU A 110 -8.03 -17.77 11.88
N GLU A 111 -7.22 -18.19 12.85
CA GLU A 111 -7.64 -18.41 14.24
C GLU A 111 -8.14 -17.11 14.85
N LYS A 112 -7.37 -16.02 14.72
CA LYS A 112 -7.79 -14.67 15.17
C LYS A 112 -9.12 -14.26 14.56
N LEU A 113 -9.26 -14.48 13.26
CA LEU A 113 -10.48 -14.18 12.55
C LEU A 113 -11.63 -15.03 13.08
N GLU A 114 -11.46 -16.33 13.28
CA GLU A 114 -12.49 -17.26 13.78
C GLU A 114 -12.93 -16.92 15.21
N GLU A 115 -11.98 -16.73 16.12
CA GLU A 115 -12.21 -16.41 17.53
C GLU A 115 -12.80 -15.01 17.74
N GLY A 116 -12.70 -14.13 16.72
CA GLY A 116 -13.17 -12.76 16.81
C GLY A 116 -12.26 -11.89 17.67
N GLU A 117 -10.96 -12.18 17.65
CA GLU A 117 -9.95 -11.27 18.19
C GLU A 117 -10.01 -9.92 17.47
N GLU A 118 -9.53 -8.88 18.14
CA GLU A 118 -9.40 -7.57 17.52
C GLU A 118 -8.39 -7.63 16.36
N LEU A 119 -8.84 -7.21 15.17
CA LEU A 119 -7.98 -7.00 14.01
C LEU A 119 -7.83 -5.50 13.76
N LEU A 120 -6.60 -5.04 13.56
CA LEU A 120 -6.32 -3.67 13.20
C LEU A 120 -6.72 -3.42 11.74
N THR A 121 -7.60 -2.45 11.55
CA THR A 121 -8.10 -2.03 10.23
C THR A 121 -7.89 -0.53 10.05
N PHE A 122 -8.08 -0.05 8.82
CA PHE A 122 -8.10 1.38 8.52
C PHE A 122 -9.40 1.78 7.86
N GLY A 123 -9.73 3.08 7.93
CA GLY A 123 -10.94 3.64 7.34
C GLY A 123 -12.21 2.92 7.81
N ASP A 124 -13.03 2.48 6.85
CA ASP A 124 -14.32 1.82 7.11
C ASP A 124 -14.17 0.29 7.08
N ASN A 125 -13.49 -0.25 8.09
CA ASN A 125 -13.16 -1.67 8.30
C ASN A 125 -12.38 -2.32 7.14
N TYR A 126 -11.48 -1.57 6.50
CA TYR A 126 -10.58 -2.13 5.50
C TYR A 126 -9.47 -2.95 6.19
N LEU A 127 -9.38 -4.22 5.84
CA LEU A 127 -8.43 -5.16 6.42
C LEU A 127 -7.38 -5.51 5.37
N LEU A 128 -6.16 -5.02 5.55
CA LEU A 128 -5.04 -5.29 4.66
C LEU A 128 -4.49 -6.69 4.94
N PHE A 129 -4.38 -7.50 3.91
CA PHE A 129 -3.79 -8.83 4.03
C PHE A 129 -2.93 -9.16 2.81
N GLU A 130 -1.97 -10.05 3.01
CA GLU A 130 -1.10 -10.57 1.97
C GLU A 130 -0.95 -12.09 2.03
N THR A 131 -0.26 -12.64 1.03
CA THR A 131 -0.02 -14.08 0.89
C THR A 131 1.41 -14.34 0.39
N SER A 132 1.81 -15.61 0.33
CA SER A 132 3.09 -16.00 -0.28
C SER A 132 3.24 -15.45 -1.70
N PHE A 133 4.38 -14.85 -2.05
CA PHE A 133 4.60 -14.35 -3.41
C PHE A 133 4.56 -15.42 -4.51
N LEU A 134 4.81 -16.69 -4.17
CA LEU A 134 5.02 -17.75 -5.16
C LEU A 134 3.84 -18.69 -5.30
N ASN A 135 3.12 -18.97 -4.21
CA ASN A 135 2.08 -19.99 -4.19
C ASN A 135 0.77 -19.40 -3.68
N GLU A 136 -0.30 -19.63 -4.45
CA GLU A 136 -1.65 -19.30 -4.02
C GLU A 136 -2.05 -20.16 -2.80
N PRO A 137 -2.50 -19.57 -1.69
CA PRO A 137 -3.00 -20.34 -0.56
C PRO A 137 -4.29 -21.08 -0.91
N LEU A 138 -4.38 -22.36 -0.55
CA LEU A 138 -5.56 -23.20 -0.83
C LEU A 138 -6.84 -22.64 -0.19
N ASN A 139 -6.69 -21.92 0.92
CA ASN A 139 -7.75 -21.33 1.73
C ASN A 139 -8.02 -19.86 1.40
N LEU A 140 -7.40 -19.27 0.36
CA LEU A 140 -7.55 -17.84 0.02
C LEU A 140 -9.03 -17.41 -0.08
N ARG A 141 -9.82 -18.18 -0.85
CA ARG A 141 -11.25 -17.87 -1.06
C ARG A 141 -12.08 -18.02 0.22
N GLU A 142 -11.77 -19.02 1.05
CA GLU A 142 -12.42 -19.23 2.34
C GLU A 142 -12.10 -18.08 3.30
N ALA A 143 -10.84 -17.66 3.36
CA ALA A 143 -10.41 -16.54 4.18
C ALA A 143 -11.13 -15.23 3.79
N ILE A 144 -11.21 -14.95 2.48
CA ILE A 144 -11.95 -13.79 1.95
C ILE A 144 -13.42 -13.84 2.37
N PHE A 145 -14.06 -15.00 2.24
CA PHE A 145 -15.45 -15.18 2.67
C PHE A 145 -15.61 -14.92 4.18
N LYS A 146 -14.74 -15.48 5.02
CA LYS A 146 -14.77 -15.29 6.47
C LYS A 146 -14.55 -13.82 6.87
N MET A 147 -13.59 -13.14 6.26
CA MET A 147 -13.33 -11.71 6.50
C MET A 147 -14.59 -10.89 6.22
N ARG A 148 -15.22 -11.11 5.06
CA ARG A 148 -16.46 -10.43 4.68
C ARG A 148 -17.64 -10.77 5.58
N ALA A 149 -17.79 -12.03 5.97
CA ALA A 149 -18.86 -12.47 6.86
C ALA A 149 -18.78 -11.81 8.24
N LYS A 150 -17.57 -11.47 8.70
CA LYS A 150 -17.33 -10.70 9.94
C LYS A 150 -17.41 -9.18 9.77
N GLY A 151 -17.76 -8.69 8.57
CA GLY A 151 -17.97 -7.27 8.29
C GLY A 151 -16.71 -6.52 7.84
N TYR A 152 -15.58 -7.21 7.68
CA TYR A 152 -14.38 -6.61 7.11
C TYR A 152 -14.48 -6.44 5.60
N LYS A 153 -13.73 -5.48 5.07
CA LYS A 153 -13.53 -5.25 3.63
C LYS A 153 -12.11 -5.65 3.27
N PRO A 154 -11.89 -6.86 2.72
CA PRO A 154 -10.54 -7.36 2.44
C PRO A 154 -9.85 -6.48 1.40
N VAL A 155 -8.63 -6.04 1.72
CA VAL A 155 -7.74 -5.33 0.80
C VAL A 155 -6.53 -6.23 0.59
N LEU A 156 -6.39 -6.75 -0.62
CA LEU A 156 -5.22 -7.55 -0.99
C LEU A 156 -4.07 -6.60 -1.29
N ALA A 157 -3.02 -6.70 -0.48
CA ALA A 157 -1.78 -5.96 -0.66
C ALA A 157 -1.04 -6.43 -1.91
N HIS A 158 -0.44 -5.48 -2.63
CA HIS A 158 0.45 -5.67 -3.77
C HIS A 158 0.15 -6.88 -4.67
N PRO A 159 -1.09 -7.04 -5.18
CA PRO A 159 -1.49 -8.23 -5.94
C PRO A 159 -0.66 -8.45 -7.22
N GLU A 160 0.00 -7.41 -7.72
CA GLU A 160 0.94 -7.49 -8.84
C GLU A 160 2.22 -8.28 -8.52
N ARG A 161 2.57 -8.44 -7.25
CA ARG A 161 3.81 -9.12 -6.83
C ARG A 161 3.65 -10.64 -6.75
N TYR A 162 2.43 -11.14 -6.73
CA TYR A 162 2.13 -12.57 -6.69
C TYR A 162 2.36 -13.23 -8.05
N THR A 163 3.45 -14.00 -8.17
CA THR A 163 3.86 -14.60 -9.44
C THR A 163 2.88 -15.68 -9.91
N TYR A 164 2.09 -16.25 -9.00
CA TYR A 164 1.04 -17.22 -9.35
C TYR A 164 -0.12 -16.60 -10.14
N PHE A 165 -0.27 -15.27 -10.16
CA PHE A 165 -1.20 -14.57 -11.05
C PHE A 165 -0.61 -14.25 -12.44
N TYR A 166 0.68 -14.53 -12.67
CA TYR A 166 1.30 -14.22 -13.96
C TYR A 166 0.73 -15.15 -15.04
N GLY A 167 0.12 -14.54 -16.07
CA GLY A 167 -0.62 -15.27 -17.09
C GLY A 167 -2.04 -15.71 -16.67
N LYS A 168 -2.51 -15.31 -15.49
CA LYS A 168 -3.84 -15.62 -14.94
C LYS A 168 -4.54 -14.37 -14.39
N PHE A 169 -4.51 -13.28 -15.15
CA PHE A 169 -5.06 -12.00 -14.69
C PHE A 169 -6.58 -12.05 -14.45
N GLU A 170 -7.27 -12.96 -15.13
CA GLU A 170 -8.69 -13.23 -14.97
C GLU A 170 -9.03 -13.69 -13.54
N GLU A 171 -8.08 -14.31 -12.82
CA GLU A 171 -8.26 -14.64 -11.40
C GLU A 171 -8.28 -13.39 -10.51
N LEU A 172 -7.48 -12.36 -10.83
CA LEU A 172 -7.56 -11.06 -10.15
C LEU A 172 -8.90 -10.37 -10.43
N VAL A 173 -9.40 -10.45 -11.66
CA VAL A 173 -10.74 -9.93 -11.99
C VAL A 173 -11.81 -10.66 -11.17
N ALA A 174 -11.74 -11.99 -11.08
CA ALA A 174 -12.68 -12.78 -10.28
C ALA A 174 -12.61 -12.42 -8.78
N LEU A 175 -11.42 -12.21 -8.21
CA LEU A 175 -11.28 -11.76 -6.82
C LEU A 175 -11.93 -10.38 -6.61
N ARG A 176 -11.76 -9.45 -7.55
CA ARG A 176 -12.39 -8.13 -7.50
C ARG A 176 -13.91 -8.23 -7.52
N GLU A 177 -14.47 -9.10 -8.37
CA GLU A 177 -15.91 -9.38 -8.45
C GLU A 177 -16.45 -10.03 -7.16
N HIS A 178 -15.62 -10.82 -6.49
CA HIS A 178 -15.87 -11.34 -5.14
C HIS A 178 -15.57 -10.33 -4.02
N GLY A 179 -15.50 -9.03 -4.34
CA GLY A 179 -15.47 -7.92 -3.40
C GLY A 179 -14.17 -7.76 -2.61
N VAL A 180 -13.06 -8.35 -3.10
CA VAL A 180 -11.72 -7.99 -2.64
C VAL A 180 -11.34 -6.66 -3.26
N LEU A 181 -10.74 -5.77 -2.48
CA LEU A 181 -10.21 -4.50 -2.96
C LEU A 181 -8.71 -4.64 -3.22
N PHE A 182 -8.16 -3.88 -4.16
CA PHE A 182 -6.74 -3.99 -4.51
C PHE A 182 -5.94 -2.74 -4.16
N GLN A 183 -4.78 -2.98 -3.56
CA GLN A 183 -3.75 -1.99 -3.36
C GLN A 183 -2.45 -2.44 -4.06
N PRO A 184 -2.14 -1.99 -5.28
CA PRO A 184 -0.80 -2.16 -5.83
C PRO A 184 0.20 -1.19 -5.21
N ASN A 185 1.48 -1.58 -5.24
CA ASN A 185 2.56 -0.70 -4.82
C ASN A 185 2.89 0.31 -5.93
N LEU A 186 3.03 1.57 -5.56
CA LEU A 186 3.43 2.63 -6.49
C LEU A 186 4.76 2.30 -7.20
N ASN A 187 5.73 1.76 -6.46
CA ASN A 187 7.03 1.37 -7.01
C ASN A 187 6.94 0.29 -8.10
N SER A 188 5.90 -0.53 -8.13
CA SER A 188 5.67 -1.52 -9.19
C SER A 188 5.49 -0.88 -10.56
N LEU A 189 4.93 0.33 -10.65
CA LEU A 189 4.77 1.08 -11.90
C LEU A 189 6.12 1.48 -12.55
N THR A 190 7.22 1.42 -11.79
CA THR A 190 8.57 1.69 -12.31
C THR A 190 9.33 0.41 -12.67
N GLY A 191 8.78 -0.77 -12.34
CA GLY A 191 9.47 -2.05 -12.47
C GLY A 191 10.48 -2.33 -11.36
N TYR A 192 10.34 -1.69 -10.20
CA TYR A 192 11.23 -1.86 -9.05
C TYR A 192 11.34 -3.33 -8.60
N TYR A 193 10.22 -4.04 -8.51
CA TYR A 193 10.21 -5.43 -8.05
C TYR A 193 10.51 -6.45 -9.17
N SER A 194 9.84 -6.34 -10.32
CA SER A 194 10.13 -7.15 -11.51
C SER A 194 9.41 -6.59 -12.75
N PRO A 195 9.80 -7.00 -13.98
CA PRO A 195 9.02 -6.71 -15.19
C PRO A 195 7.61 -7.28 -15.16
N GLY A 196 7.42 -8.45 -14.52
CA GLY A 196 6.11 -9.07 -14.36
C GLY A 196 5.19 -8.26 -13.44
N ALA A 197 5.72 -7.81 -12.29
CA ALA A 197 4.98 -6.98 -11.35
C ALA A 197 4.59 -5.64 -11.97
N LYS A 198 5.48 -5.04 -12.77
CA LYS A 198 5.13 -3.86 -13.56
C LYS A 198 3.97 -4.11 -14.50
N ASN A 199 4.03 -5.20 -15.27
CA ASN A 199 2.97 -5.54 -16.22
C ASN A 199 1.62 -5.73 -15.53
N ILE A 200 1.57 -6.44 -14.39
CA ILE A 200 0.32 -6.64 -13.67
C ILE A 200 -0.17 -5.32 -13.04
N ALA A 201 0.71 -4.50 -12.44
CA ALA A 201 0.32 -3.18 -11.91
C ALA A 201 -0.28 -2.26 -12.99
N GLU A 202 0.36 -2.19 -14.16
CA GLU A 202 -0.14 -1.43 -15.30
C GLU A 202 -1.50 -1.95 -15.77
N ARG A 203 -1.68 -3.27 -15.84
CA ARG A 203 -2.97 -3.89 -16.21
C ARG A 203 -4.06 -3.62 -15.17
N LEU A 204 -3.75 -3.68 -13.87
CA LEU A 204 -4.71 -3.34 -12.82
C LEU A 204 -5.22 -1.91 -12.98
N VAL A 205 -4.31 -0.96 -13.25
CA VAL A 205 -4.65 0.44 -13.52
C VAL A 205 -5.49 0.58 -14.79
N GLU A 206 -5.09 -0.06 -15.89
CA GLU A 206 -5.78 0.04 -17.18
C GLU A 206 -7.18 -0.58 -17.18
N ASN A 207 -7.42 -1.56 -16.32
CA ASN A 207 -8.73 -2.21 -16.17
C ASN A 207 -9.57 -1.60 -15.02
N GLY A 208 -9.10 -0.52 -14.38
CA GLY A 208 -9.83 0.15 -13.31
C GLY A 208 -10.04 -0.71 -12.06
N LEU A 209 -9.15 -1.65 -11.79
CA LEU A 209 -9.25 -2.61 -10.68
C LEU A 209 -8.58 -2.12 -9.40
N VAL A 210 -7.99 -0.93 -9.40
CA VAL A 210 -7.25 -0.36 -8.27
C VAL A 210 -8.18 0.42 -7.35
N ASP A 211 -8.17 0.09 -6.06
CA ASP A 211 -8.95 0.77 -5.03
C ASP A 211 -8.09 1.70 -4.15
N PHE A 212 -6.84 1.33 -3.91
CA PHE A 212 -5.87 2.11 -3.14
C PHE A 212 -4.52 2.13 -3.85
N LEU A 213 -3.72 3.17 -3.58
CA LEU A 213 -2.29 3.19 -3.90
C LEU A 213 -1.50 3.21 -2.59
N GLY A 214 -0.50 2.35 -2.46
CA GLY A 214 0.35 2.26 -1.28
C GLY A 214 1.83 2.34 -1.65
N SER A 215 2.65 2.83 -0.72
CA SER A 215 4.08 2.94 -0.90
C SER A 215 4.80 1.60 -0.69
N ASP A 216 4.32 0.80 0.27
CA ASP A 216 5.00 -0.37 0.81
C ASP A 216 6.45 -0.04 1.22
N ALA A 217 6.63 1.16 1.78
CA ALA A 217 7.94 1.70 2.10
C ALA A 217 8.48 1.08 3.39
N HIS A 218 9.55 0.30 3.24
CA HIS A 218 10.34 -0.26 4.35
C HIS A 218 11.59 0.57 4.70
N GLY A 219 11.93 1.56 3.88
CA GLY A 219 13.21 2.26 4.00
C GLY A 219 13.42 3.31 2.91
N LEU A 220 14.44 4.16 3.07
CA LEU A 220 14.71 5.27 2.15
C LEU A 220 14.92 4.81 0.70
N LYS A 221 15.40 3.59 0.47
CA LYS A 221 15.52 3.04 -0.88
C LYS A 221 14.15 2.94 -1.59
N HIS A 222 13.12 2.49 -0.87
CA HIS A 222 11.74 2.43 -1.39
C HIS A 222 11.20 3.83 -1.61
N THR A 223 11.37 4.71 -0.62
CA THR A 223 10.87 6.10 -0.68
C THR A 223 11.53 6.90 -1.80
N ASN A 224 12.84 6.78 -1.98
CA ASN A 224 13.57 7.44 -3.08
C ASN A 224 13.13 6.92 -4.45
N THR A 225 12.71 5.65 -4.55
CA THR A 225 12.20 5.10 -5.81
C THR A 225 10.85 5.69 -6.18
N LEU A 226 10.02 6.13 -5.21
CA LEU A 226 8.73 6.76 -5.48
C LEU A 226 8.86 8.05 -6.31
N GLN A 227 9.99 8.76 -6.21
CA GLN A 227 10.27 9.91 -7.07
C GLN A 227 10.23 9.55 -8.57
N LYS A 228 10.61 8.31 -8.93
CA LYS A 228 10.55 7.82 -10.31
C LYS A 228 9.10 7.55 -10.75
N VAL A 229 8.21 7.24 -9.81
CA VAL A 229 6.79 6.98 -10.09
C VAL A 229 6.10 8.23 -10.62
N LEU A 230 6.53 9.42 -10.17
CA LEU A 230 6.01 10.72 -10.64
C LEU A 230 6.12 10.90 -12.17
N TYR A 231 7.08 10.23 -12.80
CA TYR A 231 7.28 10.26 -14.25
C TYR A 231 6.59 9.11 -14.98
N SER A 232 5.91 8.21 -14.27
CA SER A 232 5.18 7.10 -14.87
C SER A 232 3.90 7.59 -15.53
N LYS A 233 3.69 7.21 -16.79
CA LYS A 233 2.43 7.49 -17.51
C LYS A 233 1.23 6.81 -16.85
N HIS A 234 1.45 5.70 -16.16
CA HIS A 234 0.38 4.97 -15.48
C HIS A 234 0.01 5.59 -14.13
N LEU A 235 0.86 6.42 -13.52
CA LEU A 235 0.49 7.16 -12.32
C LEU A 235 -0.70 8.09 -12.61
N SER A 236 -0.64 8.90 -13.67
CA SER A 236 -1.75 9.80 -14.03
C SER A 236 -3.05 9.04 -14.33
N LYS A 237 -2.97 7.84 -14.93
CA LYS A 237 -4.13 6.97 -15.11
C LYS A 237 -4.68 6.45 -13.78
N ALA A 238 -3.80 6.02 -12.87
CA ALA A 238 -4.19 5.51 -11.57
C ALA A 238 -4.86 6.60 -10.72
N LEU A 239 -4.34 7.83 -10.73
CA LEU A 239 -4.92 8.98 -10.03
C LEU A 239 -6.29 9.40 -10.59
N ALA A 240 -6.60 9.04 -11.83
CA ALA A 240 -7.92 9.29 -12.43
C ALA A 240 -8.98 8.23 -12.04
N LEU A 241 -8.58 7.14 -11.38
CA LEU A 241 -9.50 6.14 -10.84
C LEU A 241 -10.19 6.67 -9.57
N PRO A 242 -11.34 6.11 -9.18
CA PRO A 242 -12.02 6.48 -7.93
C PRO A 242 -11.29 5.89 -6.70
N LEU A 243 -10.05 6.31 -6.48
CA LEU A 243 -9.21 5.86 -5.38
C LEU A 243 -9.85 6.21 -4.03
N ARG A 244 -9.71 5.29 -3.10
CA ARG A 244 -10.25 5.41 -1.74
C ARG A 244 -9.26 6.09 -0.78
N ASN A 245 -7.99 6.31 -1.17
CA ASN A 245 -6.98 7.00 -0.35
C ASN A 245 -7.46 8.35 0.18
N SER A 246 -8.18 9.13 -0.64
CA SER A 246 -8.67 10.46 -0.26
C SER A 246 -9.78 10.44 0.80
N GLN A 247 -10.39 9.27 1.04
CA GLN A 247 -11.44 9.06 2.04
C GLN A 247 -10.86 8.64 3.41
N LEU A 248 -9.54 8.46 3.50
CA LEU A 248 -8.82 8.06 4.70
C LEU A 248 -8.31 9.25 5.53
#